data_AF-A0A6P4BZT5-F1
#
_entry.id   AF-A0A6P4BZT5-F1
#
_cell.length_a   1.000
_cell.length_b   1.000
_cell.length_c   1.000
_cell.angle_alpha   90.00
_cell.angle_beta   90.00
_cell.angle_gamma   90.00
#
_symmetry.space_group_name_H-M   'P 1'
#
loop_
_entity.id
_entity.type
_entity.pdbx_description
1 polymer ?
#
loop_
_entity_poly.entity_id
_entity_poly.type
_entity_poly.pdbx_seq_one_letter_code
_entity_poly.pdbx_strand_id
1 'polypeptide(L)'
;MASSLRLQNPTFHKPHAPPPTCTPTRHRINYVPVRCGGPRSQRGPLLKGRILSIEAIQAIQTIKRIHRTNPPNHQTLISNTLTRLIKNDLLATLRELLRQQQCALALRVFTAVRSEYDADLTLYAEMVNALASKSMGDDVDRLILELDGIEFADVADQKGMVSLIKAVVGAGRRESTVRIYEMMKKGGWCENVEPDEYLVNVLVNGLKGFGEMELAKQVQNEANRAFARFSRPNLESFRL
;
A
#
# COMPACT_ATOMS: atom_id res chain seq x y z
N MET A 1 68.36 14.42 31.57
CA MET A 1 68.72 15.03 30.27
C MET A 1 68.21 14.12 29.16
N ALA A 2 67.18 14.58 28.45
CA ALA A 2 66.44 13.80 27.48
C ALA A 2 67.15 13.81 26.11
N SER A 3 67.33 12.63 25.52
CA SER A 3 67.95 12.46 24.21
C SER A 3 66.93 11.96 23.18
N SER A 4 66.62 12.86 22.25
CA SER A 4 66.55 12.66 20.79
C SER A 4 65.78 11.45 20.22
N LEU A 5 64.60 11.72 19.65
CA LEU A 5 64.16 11.09 18.41
C LEU A 5 63.75 12.19 17.42
N ARG A 6 64.48 12.23 16.30
CA ARG A 6 64.27 13.14 15.16
C ARG A 6 62.93 12.82 14.47
N LEU A 7 62.09 13.84 14.30
CA LEU A 7 60.97 13.77 13.36
C LEU A 7 61.50 13.69 11.91
N GLN A 8 60.94 12.76 11.15
CA GLN A 8 61.14 12.65 9.70
C GLN A 8 60.36 13.73 8.95
N ASN A 9 60.99 14.17 7.88
CA ASN A 9 60.67 15.27 6.97
C ASN A 9 59.63 14.82 5.92
N PRO A 10 58.57 15.59 5.58
CA PRO A 10 57.72 15.26 4.44
C PRO A 10 58.41 15.68 3.13
N THR A 11 58.55 14.72 2.23
CA THR A 11 59.10 14.88 0.88
C THR A 11 58.24 15.79 0.01
N PHE A 12 58.80 16.94 -0.38
CA PHE A 12 58.35 17.75 -1.51
C PHE A 12 58.73 17.02 -2.81
N HIS A 13 57.75 16.46 -3.52
CA HIS A 13 57.97 15.92 -4.86
C HIS A 13 57.96 17.05 -5.91
N LYS A 14 59.06 17.20 -6.64
CA LYS A 14 59.18 18.08 -7.83
C LYS A 14 58.26 17.60 -8.96
N PRO A 15 57.70 18.50 -9.78
CA PRO A 15 56.96 18.10 -10.98
C PRO A 15 57.90 17.54 -12.06
N HIS A 16 57.55 16.36 -12.57
CA HIS A 16 58.23 15.67 -13.67
C HIS A 16 57.83 16.32 -15.01
N ALA A 17 58.78 16.50 -15.92
CA ALA A 17 58.50 16.99 -17.28
C ALA A 17 57.66 15.97 -18.09
N PRO A 18 56.76 16.43 -18.99
CA PRO A 18 55.94 15.53 -19.79
C PRO A 18 56.73 14.86 -20.93
N PRO A 19 56.41 13.62 -21.31
CA PRO A 19 57.04 12.93 -22.44
C PRO A 19 56.57 13.52 -23.80
N PRO A 20 57.35 13.33 -24.88
CA PRO A 20 57.01 13.83 -26.21
C PRO A 20 55.73 13.20 -26.74
N THR A 21 54.89 14.05 -27.32
CA THR A 21 53.55 13.73 -27.84
C THR A 21 53.64 12.82 -29.06
N CYS A 22 53.14 11.58 -28.96
CA CYS A 22 52.78 10.78 -30.13
C CYS A 22 51.55 11.41 -30.81
N THR A 23 51.70 11.82 -32.07
CA THR A 23 50.59 12.27 -32.91
C THR A 23 49.74 11.06 -33.34
N PRO A 24 48.45 10.98 -32.99
CA PRO A 24 47.61 9.90 -33.48
C PRO A 24 47.24 10.15 -34.94
N THR A 25 47.51 9.18 -35.79
CA THR A 25 46.94 9.06 -37.13
C THR A 25 45.42 9.11 -37.04
N ARG A 26 44.83 10.05 -37.78
CA ARG A 26 43.39 10.32 -37.84
C ARG A 26 42.65 9.14 -38.49
N HIS A 27 42.29 8.13 -37.72
CA HIS A 27 41.18 7.27 -38.08
C HIS A 27 39.89 8.00 -37.75
N ARG A 28 39.13 8.41 -38.79
CA ARG A 28 37.80 9.01 -38.63
C ARG A 28 36.82 7.94 -38.15
N ILE A 29 36.83 7.67 -36.86
CA ILE A 29 35.71 7.03 -36.19
C ILE A 29 34.76 8.17 -35.80
N ASN A 30 33.60 8.21 -36.44
CA ASN A 30 32.52 9.14 -36.09
C ASN A 30 31.99 8.78 -34.70
N TYR A 31 32.68 9.25 -33.66
CA TYR A 31 32.17 9.20 -32.29
C TYR A 31 31.17 10.34 -32.12
N VAL A 32 29.87 10.01 -32.07
CA VAL A 32 28.83 10.93 -31.61
C VAL A 32 28.75 10.81 -30.09
N PRO A 33 29.22 11.81 -29.31
CA PRO A 33 29.00 11.79 -27.88
C PRO A 33 27.50 11.93 -27.59
N VAL A 34 26.86 10.84 -27.16
CA VAL A 34 25.50 10.91 -26.62
C VAL A 34 25.58 11.61 -25.27
N ARG A 35 25.27 12.91 -25.24
CA ARG A 35 25.14 13.68 -24.00
C ARG A 35 23.82 13.32 -23.32
N CYS A 36 23.85 12.33 -22.45
CA CYS A 36 22.75 12.09 -21.52
C CYS A 36 22.76 13.16 -20.41
N GLY A 37 22.08 14.28 -20.65
CA GLY A 37 21.73 15.28 -19.64
C GLY A 37 22.48 16.61 -19.74
N GLY A 38 21.74 17.68 -20.03
CA GLY A 38 22.19 19.06 -19.78
C GLY A 38 22.35 19.35 -18.27
N PRO A 39 22.84 20.54 -17.90
CA PRO A 39 23.16 20.89 -16.52
C PRO A 39 21.98 20.59 -15.59
N ARG A 40 22.20 19.75 -14.56
CA ARG A 40 21.20 19.42 -13.53
C ARG A 40 20.67 20.65 -12.76
N SER A 41 21.24 21.83 -12.97
CA SER A 41 20.95 23.10 -12.29
C SER A 41 19.74 23.88 -12.82
N GLN A 42 19.20 23.56 -14.00
CA GLN A 42 17.99 24.23 -14.54
C GLN A 42 16.68 23.49 -14.24
N ARG A 43 16.72 22.41 -13.46
CA ARG A 43 15.48 21.83 -12.93
C ARG A 43 15.00 22.74 -11.80
N GLY A 44 13.87 23.40 -12.01
CA GLY A 44 13.16 24.09 -10.93
C GLY A 44 12.92 23.13 -9.75
N PRO A 45 12.72 23.66 -8.52
CA PRO A 45 12.47 22.83 -7.37
C PRO A 45 11.31 21.87 -7.68
N LEU A 46 11.53 20.58 -7.47
CA LEU A 46 10.57 19.49 -7.74
C LEU A 46 9.40 19.47 -6.73
N LEU A 47 9.06 20.64 -6.18
CA LEU A 47 8.33 20.84 -4.94
C LEU A 47 6.83 21.11 -5.14
N LYS A 48 6.29 20.88 -6.33
CA LYS A 48 4.84 20.86 -6.56
C LYS A 48 4.46 19.60 -7.34
N GLY A 49 4.33 18.47 -6.64
CA GLY A 49 3.76 17.24 -7.21
C GLY A 49 4.42 15.90 -6.87
N ARG A 50 5.51 15.85 -6.10
CA ARG A 50 6.03 14.56 -5.62
C ARG A 50 5.24 14.09 -4.40
N ILE A 51 4.32 13.16 -4.63
CA ILE A 51 3.62 12.42 -3.56
C ILE A 51 4.58 11.47 -2.82
N LEU A 52 5.72 11.12 -3.43
CA LEU A 52 6.69 10.16 -2.91
C LEU A 52 7.96 10.82 -2.40
N SER A 53 8.41 10.40 -1.21
CA SER A 53 9.74 10.74 -0.69
C SER A 53 10.85 10.05 -1.49
N ILE A 54 12.09 10.49 -1.27
CA ILE A 54 13.27 9.86 -1.90
C ILE A 54 13.42 8.41 -1.42
N GLU A 55 13.17 8.15 -0.13
CA GLU A 55 13.26 6.82 0.48
C GLU A 55 12.22 5.87 -0.13
N ALA A 56 10.96 6.30 -0.26
CA ALA A 56 9.91 5.52 -0.91
C ALA A 56 10.28 5.19 -2.37
N ILE A 57 10.79 6.16 -3.14
CA ILE A 57 11.23 5.95 -4.52
C ILE A 57 12.36 4.91 -4.58
N GLN A 58 13.36 5.00 -3.71
CA GLN A 58 14.47 4.06 -3.66
C GLN A 58 14.00 2.65 -3.26
N ALA A 59 13.09 2.54 -2.30
CA ALA A 59 12.51 1.27 -1.89
C ALA A 59 11.74 0.60 -3.03
N ILE A 60 10.85 1.32 -3.71
CA ILE A 60 10.10 0.81 -4.88
C ILE A 60 11.06 0.28 -5.95
N GLN A 61 12.09 1.05 -6.29
CA GLN A 61 13.08 0.65 -7.29
C GLN A 61 13.87 -0.59 -6.86
N THR A 62 14.25 -0.65 -5.59
CA THR A 62 15.01 -1.76 -5.01
C THR A 62 14.18 -3.04 -5.00
N ILE A 63 12.94 -2.99 -4.52
CA ILE A 63 12.02 -4.13 -4.48
C ILE A 63 11.74 -4.65 -5.89
N LYS A 64 11.46 -3.76 -6.85
CA LYS A 64 11.25 -4.15 -8.25
C LYS A 64 12.50 -4.78 -8.88
N ARG A 65 13.69 -4.29 -8.53
CA ARG A 65 14.96 -4.87 -9.00
C ARG A 65 15.12 -6.28 -8.43
N ILE A 66 14.99 -6.43 -7.11
CA ILE A 66 15.09 -7.72 -6.42
C ILE A 66 14.13 -8.74 -7.04
N HIS A 67 12.86 -8.36 -7.25
CA HIS A 67 11.86 -9.23 -7.86
C HIS A 67 12.22 -9.67 -9.28
N ARG A 68 12.79 -8.79 -10.10
CA ARG A 68 13.21 -9.13 -11.47
C ARG A 68 14.44 -10.02 -11.50
N THR A 69 15.41 -9.78 -10.61
CA THR A 69 16.65 -10.56 -10.54
C THR A 69 16.47 -11.88 -9.78
N ASN A 70 15.42 -11.99 -8.97
CA ASN A 70 15.06 -13.13 -8.13
C ASN A 70 16.27 -13.82 -7.45
N PRO A 71 17.06 -13.08 -6.64
CA PRO A 71 18.16 -13.67 -5.89
C PRO A 71 17.64 -14.71 -4.87
N PRO A 72 18.49 -15.67 -4.44
CA PRO A 72 18.06 -16.74 -3.52
C PRO A 72 17.52 -16.22 -2.18
N ASN A 73 17.96 -15.04 -1.74
CA ASN A 73 17.54 -14.36 -0.52
C ASN A 73 16.56 -13.19 -0.77
N HIS A 74 15.85 -13.18 -1.91
CA HIS A 74 14.98 -12.06 -2.31
C HIS A 74 13.94 -11.69 -1.25
N GLN A 75 13.35 -12.67 -0.56
CA GLN A 75 12.35 -12.44 0.48
C GLN A 75 12.94 -11.60 1.62
N THR A 76 14.10 -12.01 2.14
CA THR A 76 14.82 -11.31 3.22
C THR A 76 15.26 -9.91 2.78
N LEU A 77 15.72 -9.75 1.54
CA LEU A 77 16.13 -8.43 1.01
C LEU A 77 14.95 -7.46 0.92
N ILE A 78 13.78 -7.95 0.50
CA ILE A 78 12.55 -7.15 0.46
C ILE A 78 12.14 -6.77 1.89
N SER A 79 12.07 -7.73 2.81
CA SER A 79 11.73 -7.46 4.21
C SER A 79 12.68 -6.43 4.84
N ASN A 80 13.99 -6.58 4.68
CA ASN A 80 14.99 -5.63 5.20
C ASN A 80 14.85 -4.22 4.60
N THR A 81 14.35 -4.11 3.37
CA THR A 81 14.09 -2.81 2.74
C THR A 81 12.83 -2.18 3.34
N LEU A 82 11.78 -2.97 3.57
CA LEU A 82 10.48 -2.50 4.05
C LEU A 82 10.51 -2.09 5.52
N THR A 83 11.16 -2.88 6.39
CA THR A 83 11.19 -2.63 7.85
C THR A 83 11.98 -1.40 8.26
N ARG A 84 12.70 -0.77 7.32
CA ARG A 84 13.43 0.48 7.54
C ARG A 84 12.63 1.72 7.12
N LEU A 85 11.51 1.53 6.43
CA LEU A 85 10.67 2.63 5.97
C LEU A 85 9.78 3.11 7.11
N ILE A 86 9.65 4.44 7.24
CA ILE A 86 8.64 5.03 8.12
C ILE A 86 7.24 4.76 7.56
N LYS A 87 6.21 4.78 8.42
CA LYS A 87 4.81 4.49 8.06
C LYS A 87 4.34 5.19 6.78
N ASN A 88 4.61 6.49 6.64
CA ASN A 88 4.21 7.26 5.46
C ASN A 88 4.89 6.78 4.17
N ASP A 89 6.18 6.43 4.22
CA ASP A 89 6.93 5.93 3.07
C ASP A 89 6.52 4.51 2.70
N LEU A 90 6.17 3.69 3.70
CA LEU A 90 5.66 2.35 3.50
C LEU A 90 4.28 2.38 2.81
N LEU A 91 3.37 3.23 3.28
CA LEU A 91 2.06 3.44 2.64
C LEU A 91 2.18 4.05 1.23
N ALA A 92 3.09 5.01 1.06
CA ALA A 92 3.38 5.61 -0.24
C ALA A 92 3.95 4.59 -1.23
N THR A 93 4.83 3.69 -0.75
CA THR A 93 5.37 2.57 -1.52
C THR A 93 4.26 1.62 -1.95
N LEU A 94 3.35 1.25 -1.04
CA LEU A 94 2.21 0.40 -1.34
C LEU A 94 1.32 1.03 -2.43
N ARG A 95 0.87 2.27 -2.22
CA ARG A 95 -0.02 2.98 -3.16
C ARG A 95 0.61 3.17 -4.54
N GLU A 96 1.91 3.46 -4.60
CA GLU A 96 2.60 3.57 -5.89
C GLU A 96 2.74 2.22 -6.60
N LEU A 97 2.96 1.12 -5.87
CA LEU A 97 2.96 -0.22 -6.46
C LEU A 97 1.57 -0.62 -6.98
N LEU A 98 0.51 -0.31 -6.24
CA LEU A 98 -0.88 -0.48 -6.69
C LEU A 98 -1.16 0.36 -7.94
N ARG A 99 -0.75 1.63 -7.97
CA ARG A 99 -0.88 2.50 -9.15
C ARG A 99 -0.12 1.95 -10.38
N GLN A 100 1.01 1.28 -10.16
CA GLN A 100 1.78 0.59 -11.19
C GLN A 100 1.25 -0.82 -11.52
N GLN A 101 0.15 -1.23 -10.89
CA GLN A 101 -0.49 -2.54 -11.08
C GLN A 101 0.46 -3.72 -10.77
N GLN A 102 1.39 -3.54 -9.82
CA GLN A 102 2.34 -4.54 -9.35
C GLN A 102 1.77 -5.30 -8.13
N CYS A 103 0.62 -5.96 -8.30
CA CYS A 103 -0.17 -6.53 -7.20
C CYS A 103 0.58 -7.56 -6.33
N ALA A 104 1.40 -8.43 -6.94
CA ALA A 104 2.19 -9.42 -6.18
C ALA A 104 3.22 -8.77 -5.24
N LEU A 105 3.82 -7.64 -5.67
CA LEU A 105 4.71 -6.86 -4.82
C LEU A 105 3.93 -6.07 -3.78
N ALA A 106 2.79 -5.49 -4.17
CA ALA A 106 1.91 -4.76 -3.27
C ALA A 106 1.43 -5.65 -2.11
N LEU A 107 1.08 -6.92 -2.36
CA LEU A 107 0.74 -7.88 -1.31
C LEU A 107 1.85 -8.04 -0.27
N ARG A 108 3.12 -8.15 -0.71
CA ARG A 108 4.27 -8.25 0.21
C ARG A 108 4.45 -6.98 1.05
N VAL A 109 4.27 -5.81 0.44
CA VAL A 109 4.33 -4.53 1.15
C VAL A 109 3.15 -4.40 2.14
N PHE A 110 1.96 -4.84 1.74
CA PHE A 110 0.78 -4.84 2.58
C PHE A 110 0.94 -5.73 3.81
N THR A 111 1.57 -6.91 3.67
CA THR A 111 1.94 -7.75 4.82
C THR A 111 2.84 -6.98 5.80
N ALA A 112 3.83 -6.23 5.32
CA ALA A 112 4.71 -5.42 6.16
C ALA A 112 3.95 -4.27 6.85
N VAL A 113 3.03 -3.60 6.14
CA VAL A 113 2.15 -2.56 6.73
C VAL A 113 1.35 -3.14 7.90
N ARG A 114 0.73 -4.31 7.69
CA ARG A 114 -0.09 -4.98 8.72
C ARG A 114 0.73 -5.42 9.93
N SER A 115 1.97 -5.87 9.73
CA SER A 115 2.81 -6.29 10.84
C SER A 115 3.33 -5.13 11.68
N GLU A 116 3.40 -3.91 11.12
CA GLU A 116 4.03 -2.77 11.80
C GLU A 116 3.02 -1.71 12.29
N TYR A 117 1.93 -1.43 11.58
CA TYR A 117 1.17 -0.18 11.77
C TYR A 117 -0.36 -0.31 11.74
N ASP A 118 -0.89 -1.54 11.81
CA ASP A 118 -2.27 -1.90 11.47
C ASP A 118 -2.72 -1.41 10.08
N ALA A 119 -3.70 -2.07 9.49
CA ALA A 119 -4.27 -1.66 8.21
C ALA A 119 -5.74 -1.29 8.40
N ASP A 120 -6.11 -0.12 7.91
CA ASP A 120 -7.49 0.36 7.92
C ASP A 120 -8.31 -0.27 6.79
N LEU A 121 -9.63 -0.31 6.97
CA LEU A 121 -10.53 -0.97 6.01
C LEU A 121 -10.51 -0.30 4.64
N THR A 122 -10.22 1.00 4.57
CA THR A 122 -10.04 1.69 3.28
C THR A 122 -8.85 1.14 2.50
N LEU A 123 -7.75 0.81 3.16
CA LEU A 123 -6.58 0.21 2.52
C LEU A 123 -6.83 -1.23 2.09
N TYR A 124 -7.58 -2.01 2.88
CA TYR A 124 -8.08 -3.32 2.43
C TYR A 124 -8.93 -3.18 1.15
N ALA A 125 -9.81 -2.18 1.08
CA ALA A 125 -10.61 -1.93 -0.12
C ALA A 125 -9.75 -1.54 -1.33
N GLU A 126 -8.70 -0.72 -1.16
CA GLU A 126 -7.73 -0.41 -2.21
C GLU A 126 -7.04 -1.68 -2.73
N MET A 127 -6.62 -2.57 -1.82
CA MET A 127 -6.01 -3.86 -2.16
C MET A 127 -6.97 -4.77 -2.94
N VAL A 128 -8.21 -4.94 -2.47
CA VAL A 128 -9.23 -5.77 -3.13
C VAL A 128 -9.48 -5.29 -4.55
N ASN A 129 -9.68 -3.98 -4.75
CA ASN A 129 -9.92 -3.42 -6.08
C ASN A 129 -8.73 -3.69 -7.03
N ALA A 130 -7.50 -3.50 -6.55
CA ALA A 130 -6.32 -3.76 -7.37
C ALA A 130 -6.17 -5.24 -7.73
N LEU A 131 -6.38 -6.15 -6.79
CA LEU A 131 -6.32 -7.60 -7.02
C LEU A 131 -7.43 -8.07 -7.97
N ALA A 132 -8.65 -7.58 -7.79
CA ALA A 132 -9.78 -7.86 -8.67
C ALA A 132 -9.49 -7.42 -10.11
N SER A 133 -8.87 -6.25 -10.29
CA SER A 133 -8.46 -5.75 -11.62
C SER A 133 -7.40 -6.61 -12.32
N LYS A 134 -6.72 -7.49 -11.57
CA LYS A 134 -5.74 -8.47 -12.07
C LYS A 134 -6.26 -9.90 -12.06
N SER A 135 -7.55 -10.10 -11.83
CA SER A 135 -8.17 -11.42 -11.71
C SER A 135 -7.54 -12.30 -10.63
N MET A 136 -6.93 -11.68 -9.61
CA MET A 136 -6.31 -12.37 -8.46
C MET A 136 -7.35 -12.63 -7.37
N GLY A 137 -8.42 -13.36 -7.73
CA GLY A 137 -9.56 -13.59 -6.83
C GLY A 137 -9.22 -14.41 -5.58
N ASP A 138 -8.32 -15.37 -5.70
CA ASP A 138 -7.89 -16.20 -4.56
C ASP A 138 -7.12 -15.38 -3.52
N ASP A 139 -6.33 -14.41 -3.98
CA ASP A 139 -5.63 -13.47 -3.09
C ASP A 139 -6.62 -12.50 -2.41
N VAL A 140 -7.73 -12.14 -3.07
CA VAL A 140 -8.82 -11.38 -2.43
C VAL A 140 -9.44 -12.20 -1.31
N ASP A 141 -9.81 -13.46 -1.58
CA ASP A 141 -10.42 -14.33 -0.58
C ASP A 141 -9.50 -14.54 0.62
N ARG A 142 -8.21 -14.77 0.37
CA ARG A 142 -7.19 -14.88 1.41
C ARG A 142 -7.09 -13.61 2.25
N LEU A 143 -7.10 -12.43 1.62
CA LEU A 143 -7.01 -11.15 2.30
C LEU A 143 -8.23 -10.90 3.21
N ILE A 144 -9.42 -11.34 2.81
CA ILE A 144 -10.63 -11.29 3.65
C ILE A 144 -10.61 -12.37 4.76
N LEU A 145 -10.08 -13.56 4.50
CA LEU A 145 -9.88 -14.57 5.55
C LEU A 145 -8.94 -14.08 6.65
N GLU A 146 -7.85 -13.41 6.27
CA GLU A 146 -6.90 -12.84 7.23
C GLU A 146 -7.46 -11.62 7.98
N LEU A 147 -8.59 -11.05 7.54
CA LEU A 147 -9.31 -9.97 8.22
C LEU A 147 -10.19 -10.50 9.38
N ASP A 148 -10.61 -11.78 9.33
CA ASP A 148 -11.52 -12.43 10.29
C ASP A 148 -10.94 -12.52 11.73
N GLY A 149 -9.63 -12.27 11.89
CA GLY A 149 -8.96 -12.21 13.19
C GLY A 149 -8.82 -10.80 13.79
N ILE A 150 -9.25 -9.76 13.08
CA ILE A 150 -9.20 -8.38 13.58
C ILE A 150 -10.51 -8.12 14.32
N GLU A 151 -10.42 -7.86 15.63
CA GLU A 151 -11.57 -7.41 16.40
C GLU A 151 -12.10 -6.13 15.76
N PHE A 152 -13.36 -6.18 15.33
CA PHE A 152 -14.16 -5.02 14.90
C PHE A 152 -14.49 -4.14 16.12
N ALA A 153 -13.46 -3.77 16.89
CA ALA A 153 -13.58 -3.08 18.16
C ALA A 153 -14.03 -1.63 17.99
N ASP A 154 -13.96 -1.09 16.78
CA ASP A 154 -14.45 0.25 16.50
C ASP A 154 -15.26 0.30 15.21
N VAL A 155 -16.58 0.35 15.40
CA VAL A 155 -17.58 0.55 14.35
C VAL A 155 -17.51 1.98 13.77
N ALA A 156 -16.50 2.76 14.20
CA ALA A 156 -16.22 4.12 13.76
C ALA A 156 -15.79 4.25 12.29
N ASP A 157 -15.24 3.21 11.65
CA ASP A 157 -14.86 3.29 10.21
C ASP A 157 -15.97 2.77 9.28
N GLN A 158 -17.18 3.34 9.42
CA GLN A 158 -18.31 3.06 8.54
C GLN A 158 -17.96 3.28 7.06
N LYS A 159 -17.15 4.31 6.76
CA LYS A 159 -16.71 4.62 5.39
C LYS A 159 -15.78 3.55 4.83
N GLY A 160 -14.82 3.08 5.61
CA GLY A 160 -13.92 1.99 5.23
C GLY A 160 -14.67 0.68 5.04
N MET A 161 -15.64 0.38 5.91
CA MET A 161 -16.51 -0.79 5.75
C MET A 161 -17.32 -0.74 4.46
N VAL A 162 -17.99 0.38 4.18
CA VAL A 162 -18.71 0.59 2.91
C VAL A 162 -17.77 0.38 1.71
N SER A 163 -16.56 0.94 1.78
CA SER A 163 -15.57 0.85 0.72
C SER A 163 -15.13 -0.59 0.49
N LEU A 164 -14.91 -1.35 1.57
CA LEU A 164 -14.50 -2.75 1.52
C LEU A 164 -15.58 -3.64 0.94
N ILE A 165 -16.82 -3.55 1.45
CA ILE A 165 -17.95 -4.34 0.93
C ILE A 165 -18.15 -4.04 -0.55
N LYS A 166 -18.14 -2.76 -0.94
CA LYS A 166 -18.26 -2.37 -2.35
C LYS A 166 -17.15 -3.00 -3.20
N ALA A 167 -15.91 -3.03 -2.72
CA ALA A 167 -14.78 -3.62 -3.42
C ALA A 167 -14.94 -5.14 -3.59
N VAL A 168 -15.35 -5.85 -2.53
CA VAL A 168 -15.52 -7.32 -2.55
C VAL A 168 -16.71 -7.75 -3.40
N VAL A 169 -17.84 -7.02 -3.31
CA VAL A 169 -19.00 -7.22 -4.19
C VAL A 169 -18.62 -6.96 -5.64
N GLY A 170 -17.90 -5.86 -5.93
CA GLY A 170 -17.41 -5.54 -7.27
C GLY A 170 -16.41 -6.56 -7.82
N ALA A 171 -15.64 -7.21 -6.95
CA ALA A 171 -14.74 -8.31 -7.29
C ALA A 171 -15.46 -9.65 -7.54
N GLY A 172 -16.78 -9.71 -7.36
CA GLY A 172 -17.58 -10.91 -7.57
C GLY A 172 -17.34 -12.02 -6.54
N ARG A 173 -16.80 -11.68 -5.35
CA ARG A 173 -16.43 -12.68 -4.34
C ARG A 173 -17.58 -12.93 -3.37
N ARG A 174 -18.43 -13.90 -3.73
CA ARG A 174 -19.64 -14.26 -2.95
C ARG A 174 -19.32 -14.66 -1.51
N GLU A 175 -18.45 -15.65 -1.33
CA GLU A 175 -18.10 -16.19 -0.01
C GLU A 175 -17.45 -15.13 0.90
N SER A 176 -16.55 -14.31 0.35
CA SER A 176 -15.97 -13.18 1.07
C SER A 176 -16.99 -12.13 1.46
N THR A 177 -18.00 -11.86 0.62
CA THR A 177 -19.08 -10.92 0.95
C THR A 177 -19.91 -11.45 2.13
N VAL A 178 -20.26 -12.73 2.11
CA VAL A 178 -21.00 -13.38 3.21
C VAL A 178 -20.19 -13.33 4.50
N ARG A 179 -18.89 -13.65 4.44
CA ARG A 179 -17.99 -13.56 5.59
C ARG A 179 -17.97 -12.17 6.22
N ILE A 180 -17.83 -11.12 5.42
CA ILE A 180 -17.85 -9.74 5.95
C ILE A 180 -19.18 -9.45 6.66
N TYR A 181 -20.32 -9.86 6.09
CA TYR A 181 -21.62 -9.70 6.75
C TYR A 181 -21.67 -10.44 8.10
N GLU A 182 -21.21 -11.69 8.16
CA GLU A 182 -21.16 -12.45 9.41
C GLU A 182 -20.27 -11.78 10.47
N MET A 183 -19.12 -11.25 10.06
CA MET A 183 -18.22 -10.51 10.94
C MET A 183 -18.90 -9.25 11.48
N MET A 184 -19.55 -8.46 10.62
CA MET A 184 -20.30 -7.27 11.03
C MET A 184 -21.41 -7.61 12.02
N LYS A 185 -22.15 -8.69 11.76
CA LYS A 185 -23.23 -9.18 12.62
C LYS A 185 -22.70 -9.58 14.00
N LYS A 186 -21.58 -10.32 14.06
CA LYS A 186 -20.90 -10.66 15.33
C LYS A 186 -20.46 -9.42 16.09
N GLY A 187 -20.09 -8.35 15.39
CA GLY A 187 -19.77 -7.03 15.95
C GLY A 187 -20.97 -6.21 16.42
N GLY A 188 -22.20 -6.75 16.39
CA GLY A 188 -23.41 -6.07 16.84
C GLY A 188 -24.02 -5.09 15.82
N TRP A 189 -23.65 -5.19 14.55
CA TRP A 189 -24.31 -4.43 13.47
C TRP A 189 -25.81 -4.75 13.41
N CYS A 190 -26.67 -3.73 13.29
CA CYS A 190 -28.14 -3.79 13.45
C CYS A 190 -28.67 -4.07 14.86
N GLU A 191 -27.84 -4.49 15.81
CA GLU A 191 -28.25 -4.71 17.20
C GLU A 191 -27.94 -3.52 18.11
N ASN A 192 -26.66 -3.15 18.13
CA ASN A 192 -26.07 -2.08 18.95
C ASN A 192 -25.65 -0.87 18.12
N VAL A 193 -25.44 -1.07 16.82
CA VAL A 193 -24.98 -0.04 15.89
C VAL A 193 -26.07 0.21 14.84
N GLU A 194 -26.37 1.47 14.61
CA GLU A 194 -27.26 1.90 13.53
C GLU A 194 -26.65 1.55 12.16
N PRO A 195 -27.37 0.80 11.31
CA PRO A 195 -26.89 0.49 9.98
C PRO A 195 -26.92 1.71 9.07
N ASP A 196 -25.94 1.80 8.16
CA ASP A 196 -25.98 2.79 7.07
C ASP A 196 -26.89 2.30 5.95
N GLU A 197 -27.86 3.12 5.54
CA GLU A 197 -28.76 2.82 4.42
C GLU A 197 -27.99 2.50 3.12
N TYR A 198 -26.92 3.23 2.83
CA TYR A 198 -26.12 2.99 1.64
C TYR A 198 -25.39 1.65 1.72
N LEU A 199 -24.82 1.32 2.89
CA LEU A 199 -24.16 0.02 3.12
C LEU A 199 -25.14 -1.13 2.92
N VAL A 200 -26.32 -1.05 3.55
CA VAL A 200 -27.38 -2.06 3.45
C VAL A 200 -27.72 -2.30 1.98
N ASN A 201 -27.88 -1.23 1.21
CA ASN A 201 -28.25 -1.32 -0.20
C ASN A 201 -27.13 -1.97 -1.05
N VAL A 202 -25.86 -1.61 -0.81
CA VAL A 202 -24.71 -2.25 -1.49
C VAL A 202 -24.66 -3.75 -1.18
N LEU A 203 -24.83 -4.12 0.09
CA LEU A 203 -24.78 -5.52 0.52
C LEU A 203 -25.94 -6.34 -0.04
N VAL A 204 -27.17 -5.85 0.08
CA VAL A 204 -28.39 -6.53 -0.42
C VAL A 204 -28.33 -6.72 -1.93
N ASN A 205 -27.92 -5.70 -2.69
CA ASN A 205 -27.82 -5.81 -4.14
C ASN A 205 -26.68 -6.74 -4.57
N GLY A 206 -25.55 -6.72 -3.85
CA GLY A 206 -24.45 -7.66 -4.05
C GLY A 206 -24.90 -9.11 -3.86
N LEU A 207 -25.54 -9.41 -2.73
CA LEU A 207 -26.05 -10.76 -2.41
C LEU A 207 -27.08 -11.25 -3.44
N LYS A 208 -28.05 -10.40 -3.84
CA LYS A 208 -28.98 -10.73 -4.92
C LYS A 208 -28.26 -11.03 -6.24
N GLY A 209 -27.24 -10.24 -6.58
CA GLY A 209 -26.40 -10.46 -7.76
C GLY A 209 -25.66 -11.80 -7.75
N PHE A 210 -25.38 -12.33 -6.56
CA PHE A 210 -24.77 -13.66 -6.36
C PHE A 210 -25.78 -14.80 -6.28
N GLY A 211 -27.09 -14.52 -6.34
CA GLY A 211 -28.16 -15.52 -6.18
C GLY A 211 -28.56 -15.80 -4.73
N GLU A 212 -28.00 -15.09 -3.75
CA GLU A 212 -28.26 -15.28 -2.31
C GLU A 212 -29.52 -14.52 -1.87
N MET A 213 -30.68 -14.88 -2.43
CA MET A 213 -31.94 -14.14 -2.29
C MET A 213 -32.49 -14.17 -0.85
N GLU A 214 -32.41 -15.32 -0.20
CA GLU A 214 -32.86 -15.55 1.17
C GLU A 214 -32.03 -14.72 2.16
N LEU A 215 -30.70 -14.76 2.00
CA LEU A 215 -29.78 -13.98 2.83
C LEU A 215 -29.97 -12.48 2.61
N ALA A 216 -30.12 -12.03 1.35
CA ALA A 216 -30.40 -10.63 1.04
C ALA A 216 -31.71 -10.15 1.70
N LYS A 217 -32.76 -10.98 1.69
CA LYS A 217 -34.03 -10.68 2.37
C LYS A 217 -33.86 -10.62 3.89
N GLN A 218 -33.06 -11.51 4.47
CA GLN A 218 -32.74 -11.49 5.89
C GLN A 218 -32.04 -10.18 6.28
N VAL A 219 -30.97 -9.81 5.56
CA VAL A 219 -30.21 -8.57 5.79
C VAL A 219 -31.14 -7.35 5.74
N GLN A 220 -32.00 -7.26 4.72
CA GLN A 220 -32.94 -6.15 4.59
C GLN A 220 -33.94 -6.08 5.76
N ASN A 221 -34.46 -7.22 6.20
CA ASN A 221 -35.40 -7.27 7.32
C ASN A 221 -34.74 -6.88 8.64
N GLU A 222 -33.51 -7.33 8.89
CA GLU A 222 -32.72 -6.95 10.06
C GLU A 222 -32.44 -5.45 10.07
N ALA A 223 -32.01 -4.89 8.94
CA ALA A 223 -31.78 -3.45 8.79
C ALA A 223 -33.07 -2.64 9.01
N ASN A 224 -34.20 -3.05 8.41
CA ASN A 224 -35.49 -2.37 8.60
C ASN A 224 -35.94 -2.34 10.07
N ARG A 225 -35.73 -3.45 10.80
CA ARG A 225 -36.01 -3.50 12.24
C ARG A 225 -35.09 -2.56 13.02
N ALA A 226 -33.80 -2.50 12.65
CA ALA A 226 -32.85 -1.60 13.27
C ALA A 226 -33.24 -0.13 13.03
N PHE A 227 -33.49 0.27 11.78
CA PHE A 227 -33.96 1.63 11.44
C PHE A 227 -35.20 2.02 12.24
N ALA A 228 -36.18 1.12 12.37
CA ALA A 228 -37.39 1.35 13.16
C ALA A 228 -37.12 1.46 14.67
N ARG A 229 -36.05 0.83 15.20
CA ARG A 229 -35.63 0.98 16.60
C ARG A 229 -34.94 2.32 16.83
N PHE A 230 -34.00 2.71 15.96
CA PHE A 230 -33.24 3.96 16.09
C PHE A 230 -34.07 5.21 15.77
N SER A 231 -35.11 5.09 14.93
CA SER A 231 -36.00 6.20 14.58
C SER A 231 -37.04 6.56 15.66
N ARG A 232 -37.15 5.80 16.77
CA ARG A 232 -38.13 6.12 17.82
C ARG A 232 -37.69 7.37 18.59
N PRO A 233 -38.49 8.46 18.61
CA PRO A 233 -38.18 9.60 19.45
C PRO A 233 -38.16 9.17 20.92
N ASN A 234 -37.15 9.62 21.65
CA ASN A 234 -36.97 9.35 23.08
C ASN A 234 -38.06 10.09 23.88
N LEU A 235 -39.27 9.54 23.92
CA LEU A 235 -40.45 10.15 24.56
C LEU A 235 -40.39 10.13 26.10
N GLU A 236 -39.31 9.62 26.69
CA GLU A 236 -39.14 9.59 28.15
C GLU A 236 -38.61 10.92 28.74
N SER A 237 -38.21 11.91 27.93
CA SER A 237 -37.71 13.20 28.43
C SER A 237 -38.78 14.28 28.63
N PHE A 238 -40.07 13.97 28.49
CA PHE A 238 -41.18 14.95 28.60
C PHE A 238 -42.18 14.67 29.72
N ARG A 239 -41.80 13.90 30.74
CA ARG A 239 -42.54 13.86 32.01
C ARG A 239 -41.86 14.76 33.04
N LEU A 240 -42.20 16.05 32.99
CA LEU A 240 -42.12 16.97 34.14
C LEU A 240 -43.52 17.09 34.75
#